data_AF-A0A825BCW9-F1
#
_entry.id   AF-A0A825BCW9-F1
#
_cell.length_a   1.000
_cell.length_b   1.000
_cell.length_c   1.000
_cell.angle_alpha   90.00
_cell.angle_beta   90.00
_cell.angle_gamma   90.00
#
_symmetry.space_group_name_H-M   'P 1'
#
loop_
_entity.id
_entity.type
_entity.pdbx_description
1 polymer ?
#
loop_
_entity_poly.entity_id
_entity_poly.type
_entity_poly.pdbx_seq_one_letter_code
_entity_poly.pdbx_strand_id
1 'polypeptide(L)'
;MNIIHSIDAWVCREIVKRLNLLDIEVSPIHDSFGVHPNHCDELRRVYRELLAELYESDILTNLLKEITGSDIKIDIPPADENIAQAIRDNVNGYYIC
;
A
#
# COMPACT_ATOMS: atom_id res chain seq x y z
N MET A 1 12.71 14.46 0.05
CA MET A 1 11.33 14.15 -0.39
C MET A 1 10.68 13.36 0.73
N ASN A 2 9.96 14.02 1.66
CA ASN A 2 9.67 13.39 2.96
C ASN A 2 8.32 12.66 3.00
N ILE A 3 7.32 13.14 2.25
CA ILE A 3 5.97 12.55 2.25
C ILE A 3 5.97 11.15 1.62
N ILE A 4 6.56 11.02 0.42
CA ILE A 4 6.63 9.73 -0.28
C ILE A 4 7.36 8.69 0.59
N HIS A 5 8.54 9.02 1.12
CA HIS A 5 9.27 8.11 2.01
C HIS A 5 8.53 7.77 3.32
N SER A 6 7.67 8.66 3.81
CA SER A 6 6.84 8.37 4.98
C SER A 6 5.73 7.36 4.63
N ILE A 7 5.20 7.44 3.42
CA ILE A 7 4.24 6.44 2.89
C ILE A 7 4.94 5.11 2.64
N ASP A 8 6.15 5.11 2.04
CA ASP A 8 6.96 3.89 1.85
C ASP A 8 7.19 3.17 3.20
N ALA A 9 7.59 3.91 4.23
CA ALA A 9 7.79 3.38 5.57
C ALA A 9 6.48 2.87 6.20
N TRP A 10 5.35 3.54 5.95
CA TRP A 10 4.04 3.08 6.40
C TRP A 10 3.64 1.76 5.72
N VAL A 11 3.83 1.64 4.41
CA VAL A 11 3.58 0.40 3.65
C VAL A 11 4.45 -0.73 4.19
N CYS A 12 5.75 -0.50 4.37
CA CYS A 12 6.67 -1.46 4.98
C CYS A 12 6.18 -1.94 6.36
N ARG A 13 5.77 -1.01 7.24
CA ARG A 13 5.22 -1.34 8.56
C ARG A 13 3.96 -2.21 8.46
N GLU A 14 3.04 -1.88 7.56
CA GLU A 14 1.79 -2.66 7.42
C GLU A 14 2.03 -4.05 6.82
N ILE A 15 2.98 -4.21 5.91
CA ILE A 15 3.41 -5.54 5.42
C ILE A 15 3.93 -6.39 6.60
N VAL A 16 4.86 -5.83 7.39
CA VAL A 16 5.42 -6.52 8.56
C VAL A 16 4.32 -6.95 9.53
N LYS A 17 3.38 -6.05 9.85
CA LYS A 17 2.27 -6.35 10.76
C LYS A 17 1.37 -7.46 10.21
N ARG A 18 0.95 -7.36 8.94
CA ARG A 18 0.00 -8.31 8.34
C ARG A 18 0.61 -9.70 8.17
N LEU A 19 1.87 -9.79 7.75
CA LEU A 19 2.56 -11.07 7.65
C LEU A 19 2.88 -11.68 9.02
N ASN A 20 3.19 -10.85 10.03
CA ASN A 20 3.39 -11.34 11.39
C ASN A 20 2.13 -12.00 11.99
N LEU A 21 0.93 -11.51 11.64
CA LEU A 21 -0.34 -12.16 12.04
C LEU A 21 -0.53 -13.56 11.43
N LEU A 22 0.24 -13.89 10.38
CA LEU A 22 0.25 -15.18 9.72
C LEU A 22 1.48 -16.02 10.12
N ASP A 23 2.23 -15.61 11.15
CA ASP A 23 3.51 -16.20 11.55
C ASP A 23 4.58 -16.21 10.44
N ILE A 24 4.54 -15.24 9.52
CA ILE A 24 5.50 -15.08 8.43
C ILE A 24 6.48 -13.95 8.77
N GLU A 25 7.76 -14.29 8.85
CA GLU A 25 8.85 -13.32 8.99
C GLU A 25 9.16 -12.64 7.65
N VAL A 26 9.38 -11.32 7.69
CA VAL A 26 9.76 -10.51 6.52
C VAL A 26 11.06 -9.75 6.82
N SER A 27 11.94 -9.69 5.82
CA SER A 27 13.18 -8.92 5.82
C SER A 27 13.04 -7.74 4.85
N PRO A 28 12.62 -6.54 5.31
CA PRO A 28 12.51 -5.36 4.48
C PRO A 28 13.85 -4.64 4.27
N ILE A 29 14.09 -4.15 3.06
CA ILE A 29 15.14 -3.19 2.71
C ILE A 29 14.47 -2.10 1.86
N HIS A 30 14.10 -0.98 2.50
CA HIS A 30 13.28 0.06 1.88
C HIS A 30 11.99 -0.51 1.26
N ASP A 31 11.86 -0.48 -0.06
CA ASP A 31 10.74 -0.98 -0.88
C ASP A 31 10.93 -2.42 -1.36
N SER A 32 12.00 -3.08 -0.93
CA SER A 32 12.27 -4.49 -1.22
C SER A 32 11.94 -5.37 -0.02
N PHE A 33 11.11 -6.38 -0.22
CA PHE A 33 10.63 -7.27 0.85
C PHE A 33 11.03 -8.72 0.57
N GLY A 34 11.79 -9.31 1.48
CA GLY A 34 12.17 -10.73 1.44
C GLY A 34 11.37 -11.57 2.43
N VAL A 35 10.91 -12.75 2.00
CA VAL A 35 10.29 -13.79 2.85
C VAL A 35 10.85 -15.17 2.48
N HIS A 36 10.58 -16.19 3.29
CA HIS A 36 10.86 -17.57 2.89
C HIS A 36 10.10 -17.91 1.58
N PRO A 37 10.69 -18.68 0.63
CA PRO A 37 10.09 -18.93 -0.68
C PRO A 37 8.66 -19.47 -0.67
N ASN A 38 8.29 -20.25 0.37
CA ASN A 38 6.92 -20.78 0.54
C ASN A 38 5.87 -19.70 0.84
N HIS A 39 6.27 -18.45 1.11
CA HIS A 39 5.39 -17.35 1.50
C HIS A 39 5.43 -16.17 0.53
N CYS A 40 6.13 -16.29 -0.61
CA CYS A 40 6.23 -15.20 -1.58
C CYS A 40 4.87 -14.77 -2.14
N ASP A 41 3.94 -15.70 -2.34
CA ASP A 41 2.60 -15.35 -2.84
C ASP A 41 1.77 -14.61 -1.80
N GLU A 42 1.97 -14.94 -0.53
CA GLU A 42 1.33 -14.27 0.59
C GLU A 42 1.86 -12.84 0.74
N LEU A 43 3.18 -12.66 0.65
CA LEU A 43 3.79 -11.33 0.57
C LEU A 43 3.21 -10.49 -0.58
N ARG A 44 3.11 -11.07 -1.80
CA ARG A 44 2.55 -10.37 -2.97
C ARG A 44 1.08 -10.04 -2.81
N ARG A 45 0.30 -10.92 -2.18
CA ARG A 45 -1.12 -10.68 -1.86
C ARG A 45 -1.23 -9.48 -0.92
N VAL A 46 -0.55 -9.52 0.23
CA VAL A 46 -0.56 -8.43 1.23
C VAL A 46 -0.10 -7.11 0.63
N TYR A 47 0.97 -7.12 -0.18
CA TYR A 47 1.48 -5.90 -0.81
C TYR A 47 0.45 -5.27 -1.75
N ARG A 48 -0.16 -6.06 -2.64
CA ARG A 48 -1.20 -5.58 -3.57
C ARG A 48 -2.46 -5.10 -2.87
N GLU A 49 -2.88 -5.78 -1.81
CA GLU A 49 -4.00 -5.33 -0.99
C GLU A 49 -3.73 -3.96 -0.38
N LEU A 50 -2.54 -3.73 0.17
CA LEU A 50 -2.15 -2.42 0.70
C LEU A 50 -2.11 -1.32 -0.35
N LEU A 51 -1.62 -1.62 -1.55
CA LEU A 51 -1.62 -0.64 -2.65
C LEU A 51 -3.03 -0.27 -3.11
N ALA A 52 -3.94 -1.25 -3.17
CA ALA A 52 -5.32 -1.02 -3.53
C ALA A 52 -6.06 -0.22 -2.44
N GLU A 53 -5.83 -0.55 -1.16
CA GLU A 53 -6.36 0.23 -0.04
C GLU A 53 -5.82 1.67 -0.03
N LEU A 54 -4.54 1.86 -0.35
CA LEU A 54 -3.95 3.20 -0.47
C LEU A 54 -4.59 4.00 -1.60
N TYR A 55 -4.85 3.35 -2.74
CA TYR A 55 -5.56 3.96 -3.89
C TYR A 55 -7.01 4.36 -3.54
N GLU A 56 -7.69 3.56 -2.72
CA GLU A 56 -9.05 3.82 -2.26
C GLU A 56 -9.13 4.83 -1.10
N SER A 57 -7.98 5.21 -0.51
CA SER A 57 -7.95 6.05 0.69
C SER A 57 -8.06 7.55 0.40
N ASP A 58 -8.59 8.29 1.37
CA ASP A 58 -8.61 9.75 1.37
C ASP A 58 -7.27 10.37 1.82
N ILE A 59 -6.13 9.67 1.70
CA ILE A 59 -4.85 10.08 2.29
C ILE A 59 -4.40 11.48 1.86
N LEU A 60 -4.63 11.86 0.59
CA LEU A 60 -4.27 13.18 0.08
C LEU A 60 -5.11 14.28 0.75
N THR A 61 -6.43 14.07 0.85
CA THR A 61 -7.36 15.01 1.51
C THR A 61 -7.01 15.15 2.99
N ASN A 62 -6.75 14.03 3.67
CA ASN A 62 -6.37 14.01 5.09
C ASN A 62 -5.03 14.73 5.32
N LEU A 63 -4.02 14.48 4.48
CA LEU A 63 -2.71 15.14 4.58
C LEU A 63 -2.83 16.66 4.37
N LEU A 64 -3.64 17.10 3.40
CA LEU A 64 -3.84 18.52 3.16
C LEU A 64 -4.59 19.20 4.31
N LYS A 65 -5.56 18.50 4.91
CA LYS A 65 -6.22 18.95 6.13
C LYS A 65 -5.24 19.10 7.30
N GLU A 66 -4.34 18.14 7.48
CA GLU A 66 -3.30 18.19 8.54
C GLU A 66 -2.31 19.35 8.33
N ILE A 67 -1.85 19.56 7.09
CA ILE A 67 -0.89 20.63 6.76
C ILE A 67 -1.53 22.02 6.92
N THR A 68 -2.79 22.17 6.53
CA THR A 68 -3.44 23.49 6.46
C THR A 68 -4.33 23.81 7.66
N GLY A 69 -4.65 22.82 8.48
CA GLY A 69 -5.55 22.98 9.64
C GLY A 69 -7.00 23.26 9.27
N SER A 70 -7.38 23.10 8.00
CA SER A 70 -8.72 23.41 7.48
C SER A 70 -9.15 22.36 6.47
N ASP A 71 -10.47 22.14 6.36
CA ASP A 71 -11.02 21.27 5.33
C ASP A 71 -10.91 21.93 3.96
N ILE A 72 -10.03 21.38 3.12
CA ILE A 72 -9.86 21.80 1.73
C ILE A 72 -10.74 20.92 0.85
N LYS A 73 -11.64 21.55 0.08
CA LYS A 73 -12.42 20.86 -0.93
C LYS A 73 -11.58 20.66 -2.19
N ILE A 74 -11.24 19.41 -2.47
CA ILE A 74 -10.49 19.02 -3.65
C ILE A 74 -11.42 18.16 -4.51
N ASP A 75 -11.43 18.43 -5.81
CA ASP A 75 -12.15 17.61 -6.78
C ASP A 75 -11.28 16.40 -7.14
N ILE A 76 -11.31 15.38 -6.28
CA ILE A 76 -10.65 14.09 -6.53
C ILE A 76 -11.75 13.12 -6.98
N PRO A 77 -11.63 12.50 -8.17
CA PRO A 77 -12.59 11.48 -8.56
C PRO A 77 -12.53 10.32 -7.56
N PRO A 78 -13.67 9.67 -7.27
CA PRO A 78 -13.65 8.47 -6.46
C PRO A 78 -12.76 7.40 -7.12
N ALA A 79 -12.17 6.53 -6.29
CA ALA A 79 -11.41 5.39 -6.77
C ALA A 79 -12.27 4.53 -7.71
N ASP A 80 -11.70 4.15 -8.86
CA ASP A 80 -12.36 3.25 -9.81
C ASP A 80 -12.22 1.82 -9.30
N GLU A 81 -13.35 1.15 -9.04
CA GLU A 81 -13.40 -0.23 -8.56
C GLU A 81 -12.64 -1.19 -9.49
N ASN A 82 -12.67 -0.96 -10.80
CA ASN A 82 -11.95 -1.81 -11.76
C ASN A 82 -10.44 -1.64 -11.63
N ILE A 83 -9.96 -0.41 -11.36
CA ILE A 83 -8.55 -0.14 -11.13
C ILE A 83 -8.12 -0.78 -9.80
N ALA A 84 -8.90 -0.60 -8.75
CA ALA A 84 -8.60 -1.18 -7.44
C ALA A 84 -8.57 -2.72 -7.49
N GLN A 85 -9.52 -3.33 -8.21
CA GLN A 85 -9.54 -4.77 -8.44
C GLN A 85 -8.35 -5.23 -9.31
N ALA A 86 -7.98 -4.46 -10.33
CA ALA A 86 -6.81 -4.76 -11.16
C ALA A 86 -5.50 -4.74 -10.35
N ILE A 87 -5.35 -3.82 -9.37
CA ILE A 87 -4.21 -3.80 -8.44
C ILE A 87 -4.20 -5.07 -7.60
N ARG A 88 -5.35 -5.45 -7.01
CA ARG A 88 -5.49 -6.64 -6.14
C ARG A 88 -5.20 -7.93 -6.87
N ASP A 89 -5.77 -8.12 -8.05
CA ASP A 89 -5.70 -9.40 -8.76
C ASP A 89 -4.45 -9.53 -9.61
N ASN A 90 -3.89 -8.42 -10.10
CA ASN A 90 -2.71 -8.40 -10.96
C ASN A 90 -2.80 -9.40 -12.13
N VAL A 91 -4.01 -9.61 -12.68
CA VAL A 91 -4.31 -10.67 -13.67
C VAL A 91 -3.46 -10.55 -14.94
N ASN A 92 -3.09 -9.33 -15.34
CA ASN A 92 -2.25 -9.05 -16.50
C ASN A 92 -0.76 -8.87 -16.14
N GLY A 93 -0.35 -9.41 -14.99
CA GLY A 93 0.76 -8.94 -14.19
C GLY A 93 2.14 -8.92 -14.83
N TYR A 94 2.80 -7.75 -14.71
CA TYR A 94 4.26 -7.57 -14.74
C TYR A 94 4.75 -6.36 -13.91
N TYR A 95 3.88 -5.61 -13.22
CA TYR A 95 4.25 -4.28 -12.70
C TYR A 95 4.28 -4.14 -11.17
N ILE A 96 3.70 -5.08 -10.43
CA ILE A 96 3.65 -5.05 -8.96
C ILE A 96 4.10 -6.42 -8.46
N CYS A 97 5.39 -6.55 -8.19
CA CYS A 97 6.09 -7.78 -7.81
C CYS A 97 6.85 -7.58 -6.51
#